data_AF-E2BS95-F1
#
_entry.id   AF-E2BS95-F1
#
_cell.length_a   1.000
_cell.length_b   1.000
_cell.length_c   1.000
_cell.angle_alpha   90.00
_cell.angle_beta   90.00
_cell.angle_gamma   90.00
#
_symmetry.space_group_name_H-M   'P 1'
#
loop_
_entity.id
_entity.type
_entity.pdbx_description
1 polymer ?
#
loop_
_entity_poly.entity_id
_entity_poly.type
_entity_poly.pdbx_seq_one_letter_code
_entity_poly.pdbx_strand_id
1 'polypeptide(L)' 'TDEKDDRFIILNSLRNRHQTAVQIRNSLRDVRHNTVCVNTVRNRLRDNDLFAQR' A
#
# COMPACT_ATOMS: atom_id res chain seq x y z
N THR A 1 8.04 -10.27 -0.95
CA THR A 1 6.93 -9.52 -0.32
C THR A 1 5.96 -10.53 0.24
N ASP A 2 5.58 -10.38 1.50
CA ASP A 2 4.68 -11.31 2.18
C ASP A 2 3.23 -11.04 1.75
N GLU A 3 2.42 -12.09 1.57
CA GLU A 3 0.99 -11.96 1.23
C GLU A 3 0.23 -11.04 2.19
N LYS A 4 0.67 -10.97 3.45
CA LYS A 4 0.07 -10.09 4.45
C LYS A 4 0.47 -8.63 4.26
N ASP A 5 1.62 -8.34 3.66
CA ASP A 5 1.99 -6.96 3.30
C ASP A 5 1.08 -6.44 2.19
N ASP A 6 0.77 -7.29 1.21
CA ASP A 6 -0.10 -6.93 0.10
C ASP A 6 -1.53 -6.69 0.57
N ARG A 7 -2.01 -7.57 1.45
CA ARG A 7 -3.31 -7.39 2.10
C ARG A 7 -3.35 -6.13 2.96
N PHE A 8 -2.26 -5.80 3.65
CA PHE A 8 -2.17 -4.54 4.40
C PHE A 8 -2.26 -3.32 3.47
N ILE A 9 -1.54 -3.33 2.35
CA ILE A 9 -1.56 -2.25 1.35
C ILE A 9 -2.98 -2.03 0.84
N ILE A 10 -3.68 -3.10 0.46
CA ILE A 10 -5.05 -3.08 -0.06
C ILE A 10 -6.02 -2.54 1.00
N LEU A 11 -5.99 -3.10 2.22
CA LEU A 11 -6.90 -2.68 3.29
C LEU A 11 -6.68 -1.22 3.70
N ASN A 12 -5.41 -0.77 3.74
CA ASN A 12 -5.09 0.61 4.10
C ASN A 12 -5.58 1.59 3.02
N SER A 13 -5.44 1.23 1.74
CA SER A 13 -5.94 2.04 0.63
C SER A 13 -7.47 2.07 0.54
N LEU A 14 -8.14 0.97 0.88
CA LEU A 14 -9.60 0.90 0.95
C LEU A 14 -10.16 1.71 2.12
N ARG A 15 -9.50 1.65 3.28
CA ARG A 15 -9.87 2.43 4.46
C ARG A 15 -9.69 3.93 4.21
N ASN A 16 -8.66 4.31 3.46
CA ASN A 16 -8.32 5.71 3.22
C ASN A 16 -7.88 5.94 1.78
N ARG A 17 -8.88 6.16 0.91
CA ARG A 17 -8.69 6.37 -0.55
C ARG A 17 -7.78 7.54 -0.91
N HIS A 18 -7.52 8.46 0.02
CA HIS A 18 -6.64 9.61 -0.22
C HIS A 18 -5.18 9.36 0.16
N GLN A 19 -4.84 8.17 0.67
CA GLN A 19 -3.46 7.89 1.03
C GLN A 19 -2.58 7.66 -0.20
N THR A 20 -1.41 8.30 -0.17
CA THR A 20 -0.38 8.09 -1.19
C THR A 20 0.38 6.79 -0.93
N ALA A 21 0.96 6.21 -1.98
CA ALA A 21 1.81 5.01 -1.87
C ALA A 21 2.98 5.18 -0.88
N VAL A 22 3.48 6.41 -0.69
CA VAL A 22 4.54 6.74 0.27
C VAL A 22 4.02 6.63 1.71
N GLN A 23 2.81 7.12 1.98
CA GLN A 23 2.16 7.00 3.29
C GLN A 23 1.89 5.53 3.62
N ILE A 24 1.35 4.76 2.67
CA ILE A 24 1.08 3.32 2.87
C ILE A 24 2.37 2.55 3.16
N ARG A 25 3.47 2.85 2.45
CA ARG A 25 4.79 2.29 2.74
C ARG A 25 5.26 2.64 4.15
N ASN A 26 5.13 3.90 4.57
CA ASN A 26 5.54 4.31 5.91
C ASN A 26 4.71 3.59 6.99
N SER A 27 3.40 3.44 6.82
CA SER A 27 2.57 2.64 7.73
C SER A 27 2.97 1.17 7.74
N LEU A 28 3.31 0.58 6.59
CA LEU A 28 3.79 -0.80 6.53
C LEU A 28 5.12 -0.98 7.28
N ARG A 29 6.02 0.01 7.16
CA ARG A 29 7.29 0.02 7.90
C ARG A 29 7.07 0.17 9.40
N ASP A 30 6.14 1.02 9.82
CA ASP A 30 5.85 1.25 11.23
C ASP A 30 5.20 0.02 11.89
N VAL A 31 4.25 -0.61 11.20
CA VAL A 31 3.47 -1.74 11.74
C VAL A 31 4.20 -3.07 11.61
N ARG A 32 4.95 -3.29 10.52
CA ARG A 32 5.55 -4.59 10.19
C ARG A 32 7.07 -4.58 10.13
N HIS A 33 7.71 -3.44 10.41
CA HIS A 33 9.16 -3.25 10.23
C HIS A 33 9.68 -3.66 8.84
N ASN A 34 8.79 -3.66 7.85
CA ASN A 34 9.10 -4.13 6.52
C ASN A 34 9.52 -2.97 5.59
N THR A 35 10.57 -3.20 4.82
CA THR A 35 11.18 -2.20 3.94
C THR A 35 10.80 -2.45 2.50
N VAL A 36 9.51 -2.38 2.17
CA VAL A 36 9.07 -2.50 0.78
C VAL A 36 9.34 -1.21 0.00
N CYS A 37 9.67 -1.34 -1.27
CA CYS A 37 9.82 -0.19 -2.15
C CYS A 37 8.46 0.47 -2.43
N VAL A 38 8.44 1.80 -2.57
CA VAL A 38 7.21 2.54 -2.96
C VAL A 38 6.69 2.04 -4.30
N ASN A 39 7.59 1.63 -5.20
CA ASN A 39 7.19 1.12 -6.50
C ASN A 39 6.38 -0.18 -6.39
N THR A 40 6.73 -1.05 -5.43
CA THR A 40 5.95 -2.26 -5.12
C THR A 40 4.55 -1.88 -4.64
N VAL A 41 4.45 -0.91 -3.74
CA VAL A 41 3.15 -0.40 -3.26
C VAL A 41 2.34 0.18 -4.42
N ARG A 42 2.94 0.99 -5.30
CA ARG A 42 2.26 1.54 -6.49
C ARG A 42 1.79 0.45 -7.44
N ASN A 43 2.62 -0.55 -7.72
CA ASN A 43 2.23 -1.66 -8.59
C ASN A 43 1.05 -2.43 -8.01
N ARG A 44 1.04 -2.69 -6.69
CA ARG A 44 -0.08 -3.35 -5.99
C ARG A 44 -1.36 -2.51 -6.04
N LEU A 45 -1.26 -1.21 -5.83
CA LEU A 45 -2.39 -0.30 -5.92
C LEU A 45 -2.97 -0.26 -7.34
N ARG A 46 -2.12 -0.34 -8.37
CA ARG A 46 -2.53 -0.38 -9.78
C ARG A 46 -3.19 -1.71 -10.14
N ASP A 47 -2.61 -2.80 -9.70
CA ASP A 47 -3.13 -4.16 -9.89
C ASP A 47 -4.53 -4.34 -9.28
N ASN A 48 -4.81 -3.63 -8.18
CA ASN A 48 -6.08 -3.71 -7.46
C ASN A 48 -7.07 -2.58 -7.82
N ASP A 49 -6.77 -1.77 -8.84
CA ASP A 49 -7.57 -0.58 -9.25
C ASP A 49 -7.87 0.39 -8.08
N LEU A 50 -7.00 0.43 -7.06
CA LEU A 50 -7.16 1.23 -5.85
C LEU A 50 -6.58 2.64 -5.98
N PHE A 51 -6.07 3.00 -7.17
CA PHE A 51 -5.79 4.39 -7.44
C PHE A 51 -7.09 5.17 -7.40
N ALA A 52 -7.11 6.28 -6.67
CA ALA A 52 -8.19 7.24 -6.77
C ALA A 52 -8.37 7.57 -8.25
N GLN A 53 -9.43 7.02 -8.87
CA GLN A 53 -9.89 7.47 -10.17
C GLN A 53 -10.14 8.96 -10.02
N ARG A 54 -9.36 9.74 -10.76
CA ARG A 54 -9.55 11.18 -10.87
C ARG A 54 -10.81 11.46 -11.65
#